data_AF-A0A1I7JED5-F1
#
_entry.id   AF-A0A1I7JED5-F1
#
_cell.length_a   1.000
_cell.length_b   1.000
_cell.length_c   1.000
_cell.angle_alpha   90.00
_cell.angle_beta   90.00
_cell.angle_gamma   90.00
#
_symmetry.space_group_name_H-M   'P 1'
#
loop_
_entity.id
_entity.type
_entity.pdbx_description
1 polymer ?
#
loop_
_entity_poly.entity_id
_entity_poly.type
_entity_poly.pdbx_seq_one_letter_code
_entity_poly.pdbx_strand_id
1 'polypeptide(L)'
;MHRIPRIASHIVKTAQAAAVKSPSAPGVAAAAGAAPRPDAIPTAPMRRDFGTRFSFDTFRLSGKEERKKTSFVNPEHAEAILKRAPPSALEPRDPSKPPTREGLLAVIAYTSNGMLAAQINDALAGKKIPTLSADGNADLKEFADLVAETVSRLKPLPVDTVRRNTAIDAEGLARYGEGSTISISKLVSVTLNDGQVYTGGNVDFVYHPRKESGVVSIAALSEYKNENEGLLVPDQDRLWVVDKVEAAREGAGQGLDPENYPPRTIHLREV
;
A
#
# COMPACT_ATOMS: atom_id res chain seq x y z
N MET A 1 28.93 -5.49 -11.96
CA MET A 1 28.61 -4.10 -11.57
C MET A 1 27.55 -3.54 -12.51
N HIS A 2 26.57 -2.81 -11.96
CA HIS A 2 25.50 -2.04 -12.63
C HIS A 2 24.28 -2.78 -13.23
N ARG A 3 23.28 -3.09 -12.40
CA ARG A 3 21.86 -3.25 -12.79
C ARG A 3 20.92 -2.71 -11.70
N ILE A 4 21.15 -1.46 -11.30
CA ILE A 4 20.37 -0.76 -10.27
C ILE A 4 19.50 0.43 -10.80
N PRO A 5 19.61 0.95 -12.05
CA PRO A 5 18.84 2.16 -12.40
C PRO A 5 17.41 1.93 -12.96
N ARG A 6 16.86 0.70 -12.99
CA ARG A 6 15.58 0.45 -13.71
C ARG A 6 14.31 0.69 -12.88
N ILE A 7 14.34 0.39 -11.58
CA ILE A 7 13.17 0.49 -10.68
C ILE A 7 12.68 1.95 -10.55
N ALA A 8 13.61 2.92 -10.49
CA ALA A 8 13.30 4.31 -10.19
C ALA A 8 12.86 5.14 -11.42
N SER A 9 13.35 4.84 -12.63
CA SER A 9 13.06 5.70 -13.80
C SER A 9 11.68 5.44 -14.45
N HIS A 10 11.10 4.26 -14.25
CA HIS A 10 9.88 3.84 -14.94
C HIS A 10 8.60 4.13 -14.15
N ILE A 11 8.62 4.02 -12.82
CA ILE A 11 7.48 4.38 -11.94
C ILE A 11 7.17 5.90 -12.03
N VAL A 12 8.20 6.73 -12.26
CA VAL A 12 8.08 8.19 -12.37
C VAL A 12 7.42 8.64 -13.69
N LYS A 13 7.66 7.97 -14.81
CA LYS A 13 7.10 8.37 -16.12
C LYS A 13 5.58 8.17 -16.21
N THR A 14 5.03 7.20 -15.50
CA THR A 14 3.61 6.83 -15.56
C THR A 14 2.72 7.65 -14.64
N ALA A 15 3.23 8.10 -13.49
CA ALA A 15 2.54 9.06 -12.62
C ALA A 15 2.26 10.40 -13.34
N GLN A 16 3.17 10.81 -14.24
CA GLN A 16 2.99 12.01 -15.06
C GLN A 16 2.00 11.80 -16.23
N ALA A 17 1.88 10.58 -16.78
CA ALA A 17 0.96 10.30 -17.88
C ALA A 17 -0.52 10.18 -17.44
N ALA A 18 -0.77 9.72 -16.22
CA ALA A 18 -2.12 9.57 -15.66
C ALA A 18 -2.76 10.92 -15.26
N ALA A 19 -1.95 11.93 -14.92
CA ALA A 19 -2.44 13.27 -14.58
C ALA A 19 -2.90 14.11 -15.79
N VAL A 20 -2.66 13.64 -17.03
CA VAL A 20 -2.91 14.41 -18.27
C VAL A 20 -4.18 13.95 -19.01
N LYS A 21 -4.89 12.91 -18.57
CA LYS A 21 -6.08 12.40 -19.28
C LYS A 21 -7.28 12.13 -18.36
N SER A 22 -7.97 13.19 -17.98
CA SER A 22 -9.45 13.14 -17.84
C SER A 22 -10.08 13.38 -19.23
N PRO A 23 -11.11 12.62 -19.64
CA PRO A 23 -11.55 12.57 -21.03
C PRO A 23 -12.56 13.67 -21.37
N SER A 24 -12.28 14.41 -22.44
CA SER A 24 -13.30 14.88 -23.37
C SER A 24 -13.40 13.87 -24.52
N ALA A 25 -14.55 13.23 -24.69
CA ALA A 25 -14.88 12.40 -25.86
C ALA A 25 -15.51 13.26 -26.97
N PRO A 26 -15.73 12.77 -28.23
CA PRO A 26 -15.22 11.57 -28.89
C PRO A 26 -14.56 11.84 -30.27
N GLY A 27 -13.87 10.83 -30.82
CA GLY A 27 -13.37 10.84 -32.21
C GLY A 27 -12.99 9.43 -32.68
N VAL A 28 -13.51 9.05 -33.84
CA VAL A 28 -13.67 7.68 -34.38
C VAL A 28 -12.41 7.13 -35.09
N ALA A 29 -12.37 5.79 -35.24
CA ALA A 29 -11.65 4.94 -36.23
C ALA A 29 -10.41 4.16 -35.72
N ALA A 30 -9.99 3.01 -36.27
CA ALA A 30 -10.61 1.78 -36.76
C ALA A 30 -9.46 0.79 -37.08
N ALA A 31 -9.75 -0.52 -36.93
CA ALA A 31 -9.21 -1.68 -37.66
C ALA A 31 -7.82 -2.33 -37.33
N ALA A 32 -7.92 -3.67 -37.16
CA ALA A 32 -7.02 -4.77 -37.58
C ALA A 32 -5.62 -4.89 -36.94
N GLY A 33 -5.04 -6.06 -36.63
CA GLY A 33 -5.39 -7.47 -36.84
C GLY A 33 -4.13 -8.33 -36.61
N ALA A 34 -4.33 -9.64 -36.43
CA ALA A 34 -3.36 -10.74 -36.51
C ALA A 34 -2.44 -11.09 -35.31
N ALA A 35 -2.67 -12.31 -34.78
CA ALA A 35 -1.67 -13.18 -34.16
C ALA A 35 -1.05 -14.10 -35.23
N PRO A 36 0.12 -14.74 -34.99
CA PRO A 36 0.11 -16.10 -34.39
C PRO A 36 1.30 -16.44 -33.45
N ARG A 37 1.18 -17.57 -32.74
CA ARG A 37 2.18 -18.30 -31.91
C ARG A 37 3.04 -19.26 -32.80
N PRO A 38 3.91 -20.21 -32.33
CA PRO A 38 4.39 -20.60 -30.97
C PRO A 38 5.91 -20.98 -30.87
N ASP A 39 6.29 -21.56 -29.71
CA ASP A 39 7.42 -22.48 -29.41
C ASP A 39 8.79 -21.94 -28.95
N ALA A 40 9.14 -22.23 -27.69
CA ALA A 40 10.18 -23.21 -27.29
C ALA A 40 10.60 -23.04 -25.81
N ILE A 41 10.60 -24.15 -25.07
CA ILE A 41 11.22 -24.30 -23.74
C ILE A 41 12.65 -24.82 -23.95
N PRO A 42 13.63 -24.35 -23.17
CA PRO A 42 14.59 -25.29 -22.62
C PRO A 42 14.82 -25.12 -21.10
N THR A 43 14.97 -26.28 -20.47
CA THR A 43 15.31 -26.57 -19.07
C THR A 43 16.80 -26.41 -18.76
N ALA A 44 17.15 -25.94 -17.55
CA ALA A 44 18.24 -26.39 -16.64
C ALA A 44 18.70 -25.26 -15.66
N PRO A 45 19.32 -25.60 -14.51
CA PRO A 45 19.05 -24.93 -13.23
C PRO A 45 19.98 -23.74 -12.97
N MET A 46 19.44 -22.60 -12.54
CA MET A 46 20.24 -21.52 -11.96
C MET A 46 19.95 -21.39 -10.47
N ARG A 47 20.95 -21.78 -9.66
CA ARG A 47 21.13 -21.29 -8.29
C ARG A 47 20.98 -19.77 -8.29
N ARG A 48 20.05 -19.23 -7.49
CA ARG A 48 19.91 -17.78 -7.31
C ARG A 48 20.67 -17.37 -6.05
N ASP A 49 21.87 -16.85 -6.25
CA ASP A 49 22.59 -16.07 -5.25
C ASP A 49 21.80 -14.78 -4.98
N PHE A 50 21.30 -14.62 -3.74
CA PHE A 50 20.62 -13.42 -3.24
C PHE A 50 21.63 -12.32 -2.87
N GLY A 51 22.51 -11.96 -3.81
CA GLY A 51 23.49 -10.88 -3.65
C GLY A 51 23.00 -9.55 -4.23
N THR A 52 22.85 -8.54 -3.35
CA THR A 52 22.95 -7.09 -3.65
C THR A 52 22.23 -6.58 -4.91
N ARG A 53 20.92 -6.29 -4.82
CA ARG A 53 20.11 -5.75 -5.94
C ARG A 53 19.47 -4.38 -5.76
N PHE A 54 19.62 -3.71 -4.62
CA PHE A 54 19.05 -2.37 -4.42
C PHE A 54 20.16 -1.37 -4.06
N SER A 55 20.40 -0.36 -4.91
CA SER A 55 21.06 0.88 -4.49
C SER A 55 20.09 2.04 -4.68
N PHE A 56 20.08 2.91 -3.69
CA PHE A 56 19.18 4.05 -3.54
C PHE A 56 19.69 5.31 -4.28
N ASP A 57 20.80 5.22 -5.03
CA ASP A 57 21.58 6.39 -5.49
C ASP A 57 21.02 7.12 -6.74
N THR A 58 19.79 6.89 -7.16
CA THR A 58 19.26 7.58 -8.36
C THR A 58 17.81 8.04 -8.22
N PHE A 59 17.59 9.06 -7.40
CA PHE A 59 16.44 9.96 -7.51
C PHE A 59 16.94 11.39 -7.76
N ARG A 60 17.44 11.65 -8.97
CA ARG A 60 17.73 13.01 -9.46
C ARG A 60 16.89 13.23 -10.72
N LEU A 61 15.82 14.01 -10.59
CA LEU A 61 14.96 14.41 -11.70
C LEU A 61 15.64 15.58 -12.44
N SER A 62 16.11 15.33 -13.66
CA SER A 62 16.53 16.39 -14.58
C SER A 62 15.31 16.94 -15.31
N GLY A 63 15.01 18.23 -15.14
CA GLY A 63 14.01 18.92 -15.96
C GLY A 63 13.49 20.17 -15.27
N LYS A 64 13.74 21.32 -15.89
CA LYS A 64 13.58 22.67 -15.36
C LYS A 64 12.14 23.04 -14.96
N GLU A 65 12.08 23.92 -13.95
CA GLU A 65 11.02 24.88 -13.61
C GLU A 65 9.72 24.40 -12.90
N GLU A 66 9.71 24.74 -11.61
CA GLU A 66 8.61 25.25 -10.78
C GLU A 66 7.27 24.49 -10.61
N ARG A 67 7.09 24.10 -9.33
CA ARG A 67 5.83 24.05 -8.57
C ARG A 67 4.77 23.03 -9.03
N LYS A 68 4.86 21.83 -8.45
CA LYS A 68 3.91 21.34 -7.44
C LYS A 68 4.48 20.08 -6.77
N LYS A 69 4.28 19.98 -5.46
CA LYS A 69 4.75 18.91 -4.57
C LYS A 69 4.25 17.53 -5.04
N THR A 70 4.98 16.87 -5.93
CA THR A 70 4.91 15.42 -6.10
C THR A 70 6.07 14.81 -5.31
N SER A 71 5.85 14.66 -4.00
CA SER A 71 6.78 14.01 -3.08
C SER A 71 6.95 12.55 -3.47
N PHE A 72 8.01 12.26 -4.21
CA PHE A 72 8.66 10.96 -4.13
C PHE A 72 9.76 11.09 -3.08
N VAL A 73 9.90 10.10 -2.21
CA VAL A 73 10.86 10.19 -1.09
C VAL A 73 12.25 10.41 -1.65
N ASN A 74 12.79 11.59 -1.39
CA ASN A 74 14.21 11.84 -1.58
C ASN A 74 14.96 10.79 -0.73
N PRO A 75 15.86 9.97 -1.29
CA PRO A 75 16.62 8.98 -0.53
C PRO A 75 17.26 9.58 0.73
N GLU A 76 17.84 10.78 0.64
CA GLU A 76 18.40 11.47 1.81
C GLU A 76 17.35 11.75 2.89
N HIS A 77 16.11 12.03 2.49
CA HIS A 77 14.99 12.21 3.40
C HIS A 77 14.56 10.88 4.04
N ALA A 78 14.47 9.80 3.26
CA ALA A 78 14.17 8.47 3.79
C ALA A 78 15.21 8.05 4.84
N GLU A 79 16.49 8.25 4.52
CA GLU A 79 17.61 7.98 5.42
C GLU A 79 17.53 8.81 6.70
N ALA A 80 17.16 10.10 6.56
CA ALA A 80 16.98 10.97 7.70
C ALA A 80 15.80 10.56 8.59
N ILE A 81 14.73 10.00 8.04
CA ILE A 81 13.62 9.41 8.80
C ILE A 81 14.12 8.15 9.52
N LEU A 82 14.71 7.21 8.79
CA LEU A 82 15.21 5.95 9.34
C LEU A 82 16.21 6.16 10.49
N LYS A 83 17.14 7.11 10.34
CA LYS A 83 18.13 7.45 11.38
C LYS A 83 17.50 8.01 12.66
N ARG A 84 16.30 8.60 12.57
CA ARG A 84 15.59 9.18 13.72
C ARG A 84 14.59 8.21 14.35
N ALA A 85 14.28 7.10 13.67
CA ALA A 85 13.38 6.10 14.21
C ALA A 85 13.98 5.51 15.51
N PRO A 86 13.24 5.48 16.63
CA PRO A 86 13.74 4.90 17.86
C PRO A 86 13.92 3.38 17.68
N PRO A 87 14.91 2.75 18.35
CA PRO A 87 15.14 1.31 18.22
C PRO A 87 13.91 0.45 18.51
N SER A 88 13.05 0.88 19.43
CA SER A 88 11.79 0.19 19.77
C SER A 88 10.79 0.14 18.61
N ALA A 89 10.85 1.09 17.67
CA ALA A 89 10.00 1.07 16.47
C ALA A 89 10.53 0.13 15.38
N LEU A 90 11.78 -0.32 15.50
CA LEU A 90 12.44 -1.24 14.57
C LEU A 90 12.64 -2.64 15.18
N GLU A 91 12.03 -2.90 16.34
CA GLU A 91 12.18 -4.17 17.04
C GLU A 91 11.65 -5.31 16.15
N PRO A 92 12.46 -6.34 15.88
CA PRO A 92 12.03 -7.45 15.05
C PRO A 92 11.07 -8.39 15.81
N ARG A 93 10.12 -8.97 15.08
CA ARG A 93 9.26 -10.05 15.58
C ARG A 93 10.07 -11.30 15.91
N ASP A 94 11.04 -11.61 15.05
CA ASP A 94 12.01 -12.70 15.21
C ASP A 94 13.43 -12.11 15.15
N PRO A 95 14.19 -12.09 16.26
CA PRO A 95 15.55 -11.57 16.28
C PRO A 95 16.52 -12.23 15.30
N SER A 96 16.24 -13.47 14.86
CA SER A 96 17.04 -14.17 13.84
C SER A 96 16.78 -13.68 12.41
N LYS A 97 15.68 -12.95 12.20
CA LYS A 97 15.24 -12.46 10.89
C LYS A 97 14.84 -10.98 10.97
N PRO A 98 15.76 -10.07 11.34
CA PRO A 98 15.45 -8.65 11.43
C PRO A 98 15.01 -8.07 10.07
N PRO A 99 14.24 -6.97 10.07
CA PRO A 99 13.96 -6.23 8.84
C PRO A 99 15.27 -5.73 8.23
N THR A 100 15.37 -5.76 6.90
CA THR A 100 16.52 -5.22 6.20
C THR A 100 16.42 -3.70 6.12
N ARG A 101 17.56 -3.04 5.96
CA ARG A 101 17.61 -1.58 5.77
C ARG A 101 16.84 -1.15 4.52
N GLU A 102 17.00 -1.89 3.43
CA GLU A 102 16.31 -1.68 2.16
C GLU A 102 14.79 -1.79 2.34
N GLY A 103 14.37 -2.78 3.13
CA GLY A 103 12.97 -2.97 3.49
C GLY A 103 12.39 -1.80 4.27
N LEU A 104 13.12 -1.32 5.29
CA LEU A 104 12.68 -0.17 6.11
C LEU A 104 12.54 1.10 5.27
N LEU A 105 13.45 1.34 4.33
CA LEU A 105 13.35 2.46 3.39
C LEU A 105 12.16 2.28 2.42
N ALA A 106 11.84 1.06 2.02
CA ALA A 106 10.66 0.77 1.21
C ALA A 106 9.36 1.07 1.98
N VAL A 107 9.31 0.79 3.29
CA VAL A 107 8.18 1.18 4.17
C VAL A 107 8.04 2.70 4.25
N ILE A 108 9.15 3.45 4.42
CA ILE A 108 9.10 4.92 4.41
C ILE A 108 8.53 5.42 3.07
N ALA A 109 9.00 4.85 1.95
CA ALA A 109 8.47 5.17 0.63
C ALA A 109 6.99 4.83 0.45
N TYR A 110 6.50 3.72 1.00
CA TYR A 110 5.08 3.39 1.02
C TYR A 110 4.24 4.51 1.64
N THR A 111 4.69 5.07 2.77
CA THR A 111 3.92 6.11 3.50
C THR A 111 3.94 7.47 2.84
N SER A 112 4.91 7.77 1.97
CA SER A 112 5.14 9.13 1.45
C SER A 112 4.09 9.66 0.49
N ASN A 113 3.38 8.75 -0.17
CA ASN A 113 2.55 9.10 -1.31
C ASN A 113 1.37 8.13 -1.40
N GLY A 114 0.15 8.64 -1.17
CA GLY A 114 -1.07 7.84 -1.20
C GLY A 114 -1.32 7.14 -2.56
N MET A 115 -0.85 7.69 -3.67
CA MET A 115 -0.95 7.04 -4.99
C MET A 115 0.00 5.84 -5.10
N LEU A 116 1.23 5.96 -4.59
CA LEU A 116 2.18 4.84 -4.54
C LEU A 116 1.67 3.75 -3.59
N ALA A 117 1.17 4.13 -2.42
CA ALA A 117 0.54 3.20 -1.49
C ALA A 117 -0.63 2.43 -2.13
N ALA A 118 -1.49 3.11 -2.90
CA ALA A 118 -2.57 2.49 -3.64
C ALA A 118 -2.06 1.48 -4.69
N GLN A 119 -1.05 1.85 -5.48
CA GLN A 119 -0.44 0.97 -6.48
C GLN A 119 0.23 -0.26 -5.86
N ILE A 120 0.93 -0.09 -4.73
CA ILE A 120 1.52 -1.20 -3.97
C ILE A 120 0.42 -2.15 -3.48
N ASN A 121 -0.65 -1.61 -2.91
CA ASN A 121 -1.78 -2.40 -2.42
C ASN A 121 -2.51 -3.15 -3.55
N ASP A 122 -2.65 -2.55 -4.72
CA ASP A 122 -3.21 -3.21 -5.91
C ASP A 122 -2.28 -4.33 -6.42
N ALA A 123 -0.96 -4.10 -6.41
CA ALA A 123 0.03 -5.13 -6.79
C ALA A 123 0.03 -6.32 -5.80
N LEU A 124 -0.08 -6.07 -4.49
CA LEU A 124 -0.27 -7.12 -3.48
C LEU A 124 -1.55 -7.92 -3.72
N ALA A 125 -2.62 -7.26 -4.14
CA ALA A 125 -3.88 -7.90 -4.52
C ALA A 125 -3.83 -8.61 -5.89
N GLY A 126 -2.67 -8.67 -6.55
CA GLY A 126 -2.47 -9.33 -7.85
C GLY A 126 -3.00 -8.54 -9.05
N LYS A 127 -3.37 -7.28 -8.87
CA LYS A 127 -3.83 -6.42 -9.97
C LYS A 127 -2.64 -5.83 -10.72
N LYS A 128 -2.77 -5.74 -12.03
CA LYS A 128 -1.82 -5.03 -12.88
C LYS A 128 -2.25 -3.57 -13.02
N ILE A 129 -1.28 -2.66 -12.95
CA ILE A 129 -1.47 -1.25 -13.25
C ILE A 129 -1.42 -1.07 -14.77
N PRO A 130 -2.53 -0.69 -15.43
CA PRO A 130 -2.60 -0.68 -16.89
C PRO A 130 -1.61 0.26 -17.57
N THR A 131 -1.21 1.33 -16.88
CA THR A 131 -0.27 2.31 -17.40
C THR A 131 1.18 1.81 -17.40
N LEU A 132 1.51 0.82 -16.58
CA LEU A 132 2.86 0.25 -16.47
C LEU A 132 3.10 -0.84 -17.52
N SER A 133 4.34 -0.94 -18.00
CA SER A 133 4.77 -2.08 -18.81
C SER A 133 4.74 -3.40 -18.01
N ALA A 134 4.98 -4.53 -18.68
CA ALA A 134 5.12 -5.82 -18.00
C ALA A 134 6.26 -5.79 -16.96
N ASP A 135 7.44 -5.29 -17.35
CA ASP A 135 8.58 -5.11 -16.46
C ASP A 135 8.25 -4.13 -15.32
N GLY A 136 7.56 -3.02 -15.60
CA GLY A 136 7.16 -2.06 -14.56
C GLY A 136 6.18 -2.64 -13.53
N ASN A 137 5.26 -3.52 -13.96
CA ASN A 137 4.39 -4.26 -13.05
C ASN A 137 5.15 -5.31 -12.23
N ALA A 138 6.16 -5.96 -12.82
CA ALA A 138 7.02 -6.90 -12.10
C ALA A 138 7.85 -6.16 -11.03
N ASP A 139 8.47 -5.03 -11.37
CA ASP A 139 9.22 -4.19 -10.43
C ASP A 139 8.33 -3.69 -9.29
N LEU A 140 7.11 -3.22 -9.59
CA LEU A 140 6.15 -2.79 -8.57
C LEU A 140 5.76 -3.95 -7.64
N LYS A 141 5.59 -5.17 -8.18
CA LYS A 141 5.28 -6.35 -7.39
C LYS A 141 6.44 -6.73 -6.47
N GLU A 142 7.68 -6.71 -6.96
CA GLU A 142 8.88 -6.94 -6.14
C GLU A 142 8.99 -5.89 -5.01
N PHE A 143 8.71 -4.63 -5.30
CA PHE A 143 8.69 -3.57 -4.29
C PHE A 143 7.58 -3.79 -3.26
N ALA A 144 6.39 -4.14 -3.72
CA ALA A 144 5.25 -4.43 -2.86
C ALA A 144 5.52 -5.62 -1.92
N ASP A 145 6.13 -6.68 -2.44
CA ASP A 145 6.54 -7.84 -1.66
C ASP A 145 7.59 -7.48 -0.61
N LEU A 146 8.58 -6.64 -0.96
CA LEU A 146 9.57 -6.14 0.00
C LEU A 146 8.92 -5.35 1.13
N VAL A 147 7.93 -4.48 0.84
CA VAL A 147 7.19 -3.76 1.89
C VAL A 147 6.45 -4.74 2.79
N ALA A 148 5.65 -5.65 2.23
CA ALA A 148 4.87 -6.61 3.01
C ALA A 148 5.75 -7.54 3.86
N GLU A 149 6.87 -8.01 3.30
CA GLU A 149 7.85 -8.83 4.01
C GLU A 149 8.51 -8.05 5.15
N THR A 150 8.89 -6.79 4.92
CA THR A 150 9.52 -5.97 5.96
C THR A 150 8.56 -5.71 7.11
N VAL A 151 7.31 -5.37 6.81
CA VAL A 151 6.29 -5.11 7.83
C VAL A 151 6.00 -6.38 8.63
N SER A 152 5.95 -7.56 8.00
CA SER A 152 5.74 -8.83 8.72
C SER A 152 6.89 -9.25 9.64
N ARG A 153 8.09 -8.72 9.41
CA ARG A 153 9.28 -8.91 10.27
C ARG A 153 9.33 -7.96 11.46
N LEU A 154 8.57 -6.88 11.46
CA LEU A 154 8.48 -5.96 12.60
C LEU A 154 7.57 -6.52 13.68
N LYS A 155 7.92 -6.26 14.94
CA LYS A 155 7.13 -6.70 16.08
C LYS A 155 5.78 -5.98 16.12
N PRO A 156 4.65 -6.72 16.14
CA PRO A 156 3.34 -6.10 16.26
C PRO A 156 3.14 -5.55 17.69
N LEU A 157 2.39 -4.46 17.79
CA LEU A 157 1.91 -3.91 19.04
C LEU A 157 0.56 -4.56 19.41
N PRO A 158 0.39 -5.02 20.65
CA PRO A 158 -0.92 -5.44 21.14
C PRO A 158 -1.80 -4.21 21.31
N VAL A 159 -2.89 -4.15 20.55
CA VAL A 159 -3.87 -3.06 20.59
C VAL A 159 -5.27 -3.66 20.51
N ASP A 160 -6.20 -3.10 21.29
CA ASP A 160 -7.57 -3.62 21.35
C ASP A 160 -8.43 -3.11 20.19
N THR A 161 -8.11 -1.94 19.65
CA THR A 161 -8.88 -1.31 18.56
C THR A 161 -7.98 -0.45 17.69
N VAL A 162 -8.19 -0.50 16.37
CA VAL A 162 -7.59 0.41 15.39
C VAL A 162 -8.63 0.83 14.36
N ARG A 163 -8.43 1.99 13.76
CA ARG A 163 -9.44 2.61 12.90
C ARG A 163 -8.90 2.92 11.51
N ARG A 164 -9.78 2.88 10.52
CA ARG A 164 -9.48 3.32 9.16
C ARG A 164 -10.70 3.99 8.57
N ASN A 165 -10.48 5.05 7.81
CA ASN A 165 -11.50 5.64 6.97
C ASN A 165 -11.15 5.47 5.50
N THR A 166 -12.14 5.18 4.67
CA THR A 166 -11.96 5.06 3.22
C THR A 166 -13.27 5.32 2.48
N ALA A 167 -13.16 5.64 1.20
CA ALA A 167 -14.28 5.62 0.28
C ALA A 167 -14.51 4.20 -0.26
N ILE A 168 -15.75 3.71 -0.20
CA ILE A 168 -16.20 2.44 -0.79
C ILE A 168 -17.58 2.69 -1.41
N ASP A 169 -17.72 2.33 -2.68
CA ASP A 169 -19.01 2.40 -3.38
C ASP A 169 -20.03 1.39 -2.84
N ALA A 170 -21.29 1.54 -3.23
CA ALA A 170 -22.36 0.64 -2.79
C ALA A 170 -22.09 -0.85 -3.10
N GLU A 171 -21.47 -1.16 -4.23
CA GLU A 171 -21.13 -2.54 -4.62
C GLU A 171 -20.04 -3.15 -3.73
N GLY A 172 -18.97 -2.40 -3.47
CA GLY A 172 -17.90 -2.82 -2.56
C GLY A 172 -18.39 -2.97 -1.12
N LEU A 173 -19.33 -2.11 -0.70
CA LEU A 173 -19.91 -2.13 0.63
C LEU A 173 -20.78 -3.37 0.87
N ALA A 174 -21.45 -3.89 -0.17
CA ALA A 174 -22.32 -5.07 -0.08
C ALA A 174 -21.60 -6.33 0.46
N ARG A 175 -20.26 -6.33 0.45
CA ARG A 175 -19.42 -7.42 0.98
C ARG A 175 -19.32 -7.45 2.50
N TYR A 176 -19.75 -6.38 3.17
CA TYR A 176 -19.60 -6.19 4.62
C TYR A 176 -20.93 -6.29 5.35
N GLY A 177 -21.65 -7.41 5.19
CA GLY A 177 -22.83 -7.71 6.01
C GLY A 177 -22.44 -8.31 7.36
N GLU A 178 -23.24 -8.11 8.40
CA GLU A 178 -23.02 -8.76 9.71
C GLU A 178 -22.90 -10.29 9.55
N GLY A 179 -21.92 -10.88 10.23
CA GLY A 179 -21.55 -12.29 10.12
C GLY A 179 -20.67 -12.64 8.91
N SER A 180 -20.39 -11.70 8.01
CA SER A 180 -19.50 -11.96 6.86
C SER A 180 -18.06 -12.15 7.30
N THR A 181 -17.38 -13.13 6.71
CA THR A 181 -15.94 -13.35 6.89
C THR A 181 -15.16 -12.63 5.79
N ILE A 182 -14.21 -11.81 6.18
CA ILE A 182 -13.35 -10.98 5.33
C ILE A 182 -11.91 -11.44 5.49
N SER A 183 -11.23 -11.67 4.37
CA SER A 183 -9.77 -11.81 4.34
C SER A 183 -9.13 -10.51 3.87
N ILE A 184 -8.05 -10.11 4.53
CA ILE A 184 -7.26 -8.95 4.14
C ILE A 184 -6.11 -9.44 3.26
N SER A 185 -6.21 -9.21 1.94
CA SER A 185 -5.21 -9.65 0.95
C SER A 185 -4.14 -8.59 0.62
N LYS A 186 -4.18 -7.44 1.29
CA LYS A 186 -3.29 -6.30 1.06
C LYS A 186 -2.93 -5.63 2.38
N LEU A 187 -1.93 -4.75 2.38
CA LEU A 187 -1.67 -3.92 3.55
C LEU A 187 -2.86 -2.97 3.79
N VAL A 188 -3.31 -2.92 5.03
CA VAL A 188 -4.38 -2.01 5.44
C VAL A 188 -3.79 -1.01 6.43
N SER A 189 -3.53 0.20 5.94
CA SER A 189 -3.26 1.36 6.81
C SER A 189 -4.44 1.63 7.72
N VAL A 190 -4.11 1.75 8.99
CA VAL A 190 -4.99 2.08 10.11
C VAL A 190 -4.31 3.14 10.97
N THR A 191 -5.07 3.85 11.79
CA THR A 191 -4.50 4.64 12.88
C THR A 191 -4.60 3.89 14.19
N LEU A 192 -3.57 4.06 15.01
CA LEU A 192 -3.52 3.61 16.40
C LEU A 192 -4.19 4.61 17.36
N ASN A 193 -4.66 5.77 16.85
CA ASN A 193 -5.40 6.75 17.63
C ASN A 193 -6.89 6.39 17.67
N ASP A 194 -7.36 5.82 18.79
CA ASP A 194 -8.76 5.39 18.93
C ASP A 194 -9.79 6.55 18.83
N GLY A 195 -9.41 7.78 19.17
CA GLY A 195 -10.29 8.95 19.07
C GLY A 195 -10.28 9.66 17.70
N GLN A 196 -9.52 9.18 16.72
CA GLN A 196 -9.35 9.90 15.46
C GLN A 196 -10.55 9.68 14.52
N VAL A 197 -11.27 10.77 14.24
CA VAL A 197 -12.36 10.82 13.27
C VAL A 197 -11.84 11.41 11.95
N TYR A 198 -12.03 10.68 10.86
CA TYR A 198 -11.64 11.13 9.52
C TYR A 198 -12.83 11.71 8.78
N THR A 199 -12.59 12.65 7.86
CA THR A 199 -13.65 13.36 7.15
C THR A 199 -13.72 13.05 5.65
N GLY A 200 -12.83 12.21 5.11
CA GLY A 200 -12.67 12.05 3.64
C GLY A 200 -13.40 10.88 2.98
N GLY A 201 -13.73 9.82 3.71
CA GLY A 201 -14.41 8.61 3.20
C GLY A 201 -15.89 8.53 3.55
N ASN A 202 -16.60 7.50 3.10
CA ASN A 202 -17.95 7.18 3.55
C ASN A 202 -18.00 6.01 4.54
N VAL A 203 -16.90 5.29 4.72
CA VAL A 203 -16.86 4.11 5.60
C VAL A 203 -15.78 4.29 6.66
N ASP A 204 -16.19 4.14 7.91
CA ASP A 204 -15.31 4.01 9.06
C ASP A 204 -15.22 2.53 9.46
N PHE A 205 -14.02 1.98 9.40
CA PHE A 205 -13.72 0.64 9.85
C PHE A 205 -13.14 0.69 11.26
N VAL A 206 -13.72 -0.11 12.15
CA VAL A 206 -13.24 -0.35 13.50
C VAL A 206 -12.78 -1.79 13.55
N TYR A 207 -11.47 -2.01 13.64
CA TYR A 207 -10.89 -3.34 13.73
C TYR A 207 -10.57 -3.66 15.19
N HIS A 208 -10.88 -4.88 15.60
CA HIS A 208 -10.52 -5.48 16.89
C HIS A 208 -9.55 -6.65 16.62
N PRO A 209 -8.23 -6.36 16.50
CA PRO A 209 -7.22 -7.39 16.30
C PRO A 209 -7.10 -8.29 17.52
N ARG A 210 -6.66 -9.53 17.32
CA ARG A 210 -6.22 -10.38 18.44
C ARG A 210 -4.93 -9.81 19.05
N LYS A 211 -4.76 -10.00 20.36
CA LYS A 211 -3.56 -9.51 21.08
C LYS A 211 -2.27 -10.13 20.57
N GLU A 212 -2.31 -11.39 20.12
CA GLU A 212 -1.12 -12.09 19.62
C GLU A 212 -0.71 -11.62 18.23
N SER A 213 -1.69 -11.30 17.38
CA SER A 213 -1.47 -10.83 16.00
C SER A 213 -1.13 -9.34 15.96
N GLY A 214 -1.82 -8.53 16.76
CA GLY A 214 -1.61 -7.09 16.92
C GLY A 214 -1.62 -6.30 15.61
N VAL A 215 -0.97 -5.14 15.66
CA VAL A 215 -0.81 -4.19 14.54
C VAL A 215 0.64 -3.71 14.50
N VAL A 216 1.25 -3.67 13.32
CA VAL A 216 2.62 -3.17 13.17
C VAL A 216 2.58 -1.65 13.11
N SER A 217 3.13 -0.97 14.11
CA SER A 217 3.28 0.49 14.06
C SER A 217 4.37 0.89 13.09
N ILE A 218 4.04 1.79 12.17
CA ILE A 218 4.99 2.39 11.24
C ILE A 218 5.09 3.90 11.43
N ALA A 219 4.52 4.45 12.51
CA ALA A 219 4.51 5.88 12.79
C ALA A 219 5.91 6.52 12.77
N ALA A 220 6.94 5.81 13.25
CA ALA A 220 8.32 6.28 13.24
C ALA A 220 8.98 6.24 11.85
N LEU A 221 8.44 5.43 10.94
CA LEU A 221 8.86 5.31 9.54
C LEU A 221 7.97 6.13 8.60
N SER A 222 6.87 6.69 9.09
CA SER A 222 5.93 7.44 8.26
C SER A 222 6.43 8.85 7.97
N GLU A 223 6.23 9.32 6.74
CA GLU A 223 6.40 10.74 6.42
C GLU A 223 5.38 11.62 7.18
N TYR A 224 4.23 11.05 7.57
CA TYR A 224 3.14 11.73 8.26
C TYR A 224 3.17 11.47 9.78
N LYS A 225 4.05 12.18 10.48
CA LYS A 225 4.36 11.98 11.91
C LYS A 225 3.19 12.01 12.90
N ASN A 226 2.05 12.59 12.52
CA ASN A 226 0.91 12.79 13.42
C ASN A 226 -0.21 11.76 13.21
N GLU A 227 -0.11 10.89 12.21
CA GLU A 227 -1.19 9.94 11.90
C GLU A 227 -1.20 8.72 12.81
N ASN A 228 -0.11 8.52 13.57
CA ASN A 228 0.14 7.34 14.40
C ASN A 228 -0.20 6.06 13.62
N GLU A 229 0.35 5.98 12.40
CA GLU A 229 -0.02 4.98 11.42
C GLU A 229 0.43 3.58 11.85
N GLY A 230 -0.47 2.62 11.70
CA GLY A 230 -0.23 1.20 11.82
C GLY A 230 -0.63 0.46 10.55
N LEU A 231 -0.10 -0.75 10.39
CA LEU A 231 -0.44 -1.65 9.30
C LEU A 231 -1.00 -2.95 9.84
N LEU A 232 -2.19 -3.31 9.34
CA LEU A 232 -2.62 -4.70 9.34
C LEU A 232 -1.96 -5.38 8.14
N VAL A 233 -1.17 -6.40 8.45
CA VAL A 233 -0.41 -7.17 7.46
C VAL A 233 -1.32 -8.22 6.83
N PRO A 234 -1.29 -8.41 5.49
CA PRO A 234 -1.95 -9.53 4.87
C PRO A 234 -1.32 -10.83 5.38
N ASP A 235 -2.14 -11.63 6.06
CA ASP A 235 -1.75 -12.93 6.56
C ASP A 235 -2.89 -13.89 6.21
N GLN A 236 -2.55 -14.99 5.56
CA GLN A 236 -3.53 -15.93 5.01
C GLN A 236 -4.35 -16.60 6.10
N ASP A 237 -3.84 -16.61 7.34
CA ASP A 237 -4.49 -17.21 8.50
C ASP A 237 -5.29 -16.18 9.32
N ARG A 238 -5.27 -14.89 8.96
CA ARG A 238 -6.04 -13.84 9.65
C ARG A 238 -7.37 -13.60 8.96
N LEU A 239 -8.43 -14.15 9.55
CA LEU A 239 -9.80 -13.91 9.14
C LEU A 239 -10.45 -12.86 10.04
N TRP A 240 -11.33 -12.06 9.45
CA TRP A 240 -12.06 -11.01 10.15
C TRP A 240 -13.55 -11.26 9.98
N VAL A 241 -14.30 -11.29 11.07
CA VAL A 241 -15.76 -11.35 11.02
C VAL A 241 -16.32 -9.94 11.19
N VAL A 242 -17.27 -9.57 10.35
CA VAL A 242 -18.05 -8.34 10.53
C VAL A 242 -19.02 -8.57 11.68
N ASP A 243 -18.71 -8.02 12.84
CA ASP A 243 -19.51 -8.21 14.05
C ASP A 243 -20.74 -7.27 14.08
N LYS A 244 -20.62 -6.06 13.52
CA LYS A 244 -21.67 -5.03 13.55
C LYS A 244 -21.54 -4.06 12.38
N VAL A 245 -22.67 -3.62 11.83
CA VAL A 245 -22.73 -2.55 10.81
C VAL A 245 -23.72 -1.46 11.23
N GLU A 246 -23.26 -0.22 11.28
CA GLU A 246 -24.10 0.94 11.62
C GLU A 246 -24.41 1.77 10.38
N ALA A 247 -25.66 2.21 10.24
CA ALA A 247 -26.14 3.01 9.11
C ALA A 247 -25.76 4.51 9.19
N ALA A 248 -24.71 4.84 9.93
CA ALA A 248 -24.18 6.19 10.11
C ALA A 248 -22.66 6.14 10.23
N ARG A 249 -22.00 7.29 10.03
CA ARG A 249 -20.58 7.48 10.34
C ARG A 249 -20.41 8.13 11.70
N GLU A 250 -19.27 7.88 12.32
CA GLU A 250 -18.83 8.68 13.46
C GLU A 250 -18.40 10.08 12.96
N GLY A 251 -19.10 11.12 13.39
CA GLY A 251 -18.82 12.51 12.99
C GLY A 251 -19.47 12.90 11.67
N ALA A 252 -20.35 13.91 11.72
CA ALA A 252 -21.07 14.44 10.57
C ALA A 252 -20.18 15.39 9.73
N GLY A 253 -19.26 14.83 8.96
CA GLY A 253 -18.54 15.57 7.90
C GLY A 253 -19.33 15.57 6.59
N GLN A 254 -19.16 16.60 5.75
CA GLN A 254 -19.74 16.66 4.40
C GLN A 254 -19.44 15.36 3.64
N GLY A 255 -20.47 14.52 3.49
CA GLY A 255 -20.33 13.18 2.92
C GLY A 255 -20.19 13.22 1.40
N LEU A 256 -19.53 12.19 0.87
CA LEU A 256 -19.73 11.76 -0.51
C LEU A 256 -21.23 11.55 -0.78
N ASP A 257 -21.64 11.58 -2.04
CA ASP A 257 -23.04 11.35 -2.43
C ASP A 257 -23.58 10.05 -1.78
N PRO A 258 -24.59 10.14 -0.90
CA PRO A 258 -25.04 9.00 -0.10
C PRO A 258 -25.72 7.90 -0.93
N GLU A 259 -26.15 8.19 -2.16
CA GLU A 259 -26.71 7.17 -3.05
C GLU A 259 -25.62 6.20 -3.53
N ASN A 260 -24.47 6.73 -3.96
CA ASN A 260 -23.36 5.95 -4.47
C ASN A 260 -22.35 5.51 -3.38
N TYR A 261 -22.27 6.28 -2.30
CA TYR A 261 -21.33 6.11 -1.19
C TYR A 261 -22.07 6.18 0.16
N PRO A 262 -22.94 5.20 0.46
CA PRO A 262 -23.74 5.23 1.67
C PRO A 262 -22.84 5.21 2.93
N PRO A 263 -23.11 6.06 3.93
CA PRO A 263 -22.29 6.17 5.13
C PRO A 263 -22.42 4.93 6.02
N ARG A 264 -21.30 4.34 6.46
CA ARG A 264 -21.30 3.20 7.39
C ARG A 264 -20.16 3.25 8.40
N THR A 265 -20.42 2.73 9.59
CA THR A 265 -19.38 2.24 10.51
C THR A 265 -19.42 0.71 10.51
N ILE A 266 -18.29 0.06 10.28
CA ILE A 266 -18.18 -1.40 10.18
C ILE A 266 -17.20 -1.89 11.25
N HIS A 267 -17.70 -2.69 12.16
CA HIS A 267 -16.88 -3.33 13.20
C HIS A 267 -16.45 -4.71 12.73
N LEU A 268 -15.13 -4.94 12.72
CA LEU A 268 -14.53 -6.21 12.39
C LEU A 268 -13.75 -6.75 13.58
N ARG A 269 -13.91 -8.04 13.85
CA ARG A 269 -13.11 -8.75 14.86
C ARG A 269 -12.32 -9.87 14.21
N GLU A 270 -11.06 -9.96 14.58
CA GLU A 270 -10.21 -11.06 14.15
C GLU A 270 -10.63 -12.38 14.81
N VAL A 271 -10.70 -13.46 14.03
CA VAL A 271 -11.08 -14.83 14.47
C VAL A 271 -9.99 -15.85 14.24
#